data_AF-A0A924A5C6-F1
#
_entry.id   AF-A0A924A5C6-F1
#
_cell.length_a   1.000
_cell.length_b   1.000
_cell.length_c   1.000
_cell.angle_alpha   90.00
_cell.angle_beta   90.00
_cell.angle_gamma   90.00
#
_symmetry.space_group_name_H-M   'P 1'
#
loop_
_entity.id
_entity.type
_entity.pdbx_description
1 polymer ?
#
loop_
_entity_poly.entity_id
_entity_poly.type
_entity_poly.pdbx_seq_one_letter_code
_entity_poly.pdbx_strand_id
1 'polypeptide(L)'
;MNLHAVFFETTPELFNIATLVVRIFIGVCFVIHGLGKLGIVGQGSMAGFEGWLKSLGLPFAAAQARMAMLCEVVGGILIILGLLTRVGATLCLVTMIVAGLIGHKGGGYLITNTPP
;
A
#
# COMPACT_ATOMS: atom_id res chain seq x y z
N MET A 1 -7.34 -33.99 2.86
CA MET A 1 -7.94 -32.65 2.95
C MET A 1 -9.32 -32.71 2.31
N ASN A 2 -10.39 -32.41 3.04
CA ASN A 2 -11.75 -32.49 2.49
C ASN A 2 -12.02 -31.24 1.63
N LEU A 3 -12.10 -31.43 0.31
CA LEU A 3 -12.23 -30.34 -0.65
C LEU A 3 -13.61 -29.64 -0.53
N HIS A 4 -14.66 -30.35 -0.10
CA HIS A 4 -15.97 -29.78 0.15
C HIS A 4 -15.92 -28.76 1.29
N ALA A 5 -15.26 -29.10 2.38
CA ALA A 5 -15.11 -28.22 3.54
C ALA A 5 -14.31 -26.95 3.22
N VAL A 6 -13.32 -27.04 2.31
CA VAL A 6 -12.53 -25.87 1.88
C VAL A 6 -13.36 -24.88 1.04
N PHE A 7 -14.27 -25.38 0.19
CA PHE A 7 -15.02 -24.52 -0.74
C PHE A 7 -16.40 -24.09 -0.23
N PHE A 8 -17.03 -24.88 0.65
CA PHE A 8 -18.44 -24.69 1.02
C PHE A 8 -18.69 -24.54 2.51
N GLU A 9 -17.67 -24.69 3.36
CA GLU A 9 -17.80 -24.55 4.82
C GLU A 9 -16.86 -23.47 5.35
N THR A 10 -17.33 -22.65 6.29
CA THR A 10 -16.50 -21.65 6.96
C THR A 10 -16.08 -22.17 8.34
N THR A 11 -15.00 -22.95 8.39
CA THR A 11 -14.44 -23.37 9.68
C THR A 11 -13.58 -22.27 10.32
N PRO A 12 -13.43 -22.24 11.66
CA PRO A 12 -12.55 -21.28 12.32
C PRO A 12 -11.11 -21.29 11.81
N GLU A 13 -10.58 -22.47 11.46
CA GLU A 13 -9.24 -22.65 10.91
C GLU A 13 -9.11 -22.01 9.53
N LEU A 14 -10.09 -22.25 8.65
CA LEU A 14 -10.12 -21.64 7.32
C LEU A 14 -10.20 -20.12 7.41
N PHE A 15 -11.01 -19.58 8.32
CA PHE A 15 -11.10 -18.14 8.56
C PHE A 15 -9.77 -17.55 9.05
N ASN A 16 -9.09 -18.21 9.98
CA ASN A 16 -7.79 -17.78 10.49
C ASN A 16 -6.71 -17.80 9.40
N ILE A 17 -6.71 -18.83 8.54
CA ILE A 17 -5.78 -18.91 7.40
C ILE A 17 -6.11 -17.83 6.36
N ALA A 18 -7.38 -17.65 6.00
CA ALA A 18 -7.79 -16.64 5.02
C ALA A 18 -7.42 -15.23 5.48
N THR A 19 -7.70 -14.89 6.74
CA THR A 19 -7.33 -13.58 7.32
C THR A 19 -5.81 -13.41 7.42
N LEU A 20 -5.05 -14.46 7.72
CA LEU A 20 -3.59 -14.44 7.69
C LEU A 20 -3.05 -14.15 6.29
N VAL A 21 -3.56 -14.83 5.27
CA VAL A 21 -3.15 -14.65 3.86
C VAL A 21 -3.45 -13.23 3.41
N VAL A 22 -4.67 -12.73 3.66
CA VAL A 22 -5.06 -11.35 3.31
C VAL A 22 -4.17 -10.33 4.02
N ARG A 23 -3.85 -10.56 5.30
CA ARG A 23 -2.97 -9.68 6.07
C ARG A 23 -1.58 -9.59 5.47
N ILE A 24 -0.96 -10.74 5.18
CA ILE A 24 0.37 -10.80 4.58
C ILE A 24 0.35 -10.14 3.21
N PHE A 25 -0.65 -10.47 2.37
CA PHE A 25 -0.79 -9.92 1.03
C PHE A 25 -0.88 -8.39 1.05
N ILE A 26 -1.79 -7.82 1.84
CA ILE A 26 -1.95 -6.35 1.96
C ILE A 26 -0.66 -5.71 2.44
N GLY A 27 -0.04 -6.26 3.49
CA GLY A 27 1.20 -5.70 4.03
C GLY A 27 2.35 -5.76 3.03
N VAL A 28 2.49 -6.85 2.27
CA VAL A 28 3.51 -6.99 1.20
C VAL A 28 3.28 -5.96 0.09
N CYS A 29 2.03 -5.72 -0.32
CA CYS A 29 1.72 -4.68 -1.29
C CYS A 29 2.25 -3.32 -0.84
N PHE A 30 1.93 -2.90 0.39
CA PHE A 30 2.43 -1.62 0.92
C PHE A 30 3.96 -1.56 1.00
N VAL A 31 4.62 -2.63 1.44
CA VAL A 31 6.09 -2.68 1.45
C VAL A 31 6.65 -2.51 0.04
N ILE A 32 6.10 -3.21 -0.96
CA ILE A 32 6.53 -3.07 -2.37
C ILE A 32 6.32 -1.64 -2.86
N HIS A 33 5.18 -1.02 -2.56
CA HIS A 33 4.90 0.37 -2.93
C HIS A 33 5.91 1.35 -2.31
N GLY A 34 6.28 1.15 -1.04
CA GLY A 34 7.28 1.97 -0.36
C GLY A 34 8.70 1.74 -0.87
N LEU A 35 9.09 0.48 -1.08
CA LEU A 35 10.38 0.11 -1.67
C LEU A 35 10.55 0.60 -3.11
N GLY A 36 9.45 0.71 -3.87
CA GLY A 36 9.45 1.33 -5.19
C GLY A 36 9.82 2.81 -5.15
N LYS A 37 9.44 3.54 -4.08
CA LYS A 37 9.87 4.93 -3.87
C LYS A 37 11.35 5.02 -3.49
N LEU A 38 11.95 3.96 -2.97
CA LEU A 38 13.39 3.90 -2.70
C LEU A 38 14.21 3.43 -3.92
N GLY A 39 13.56 3.02 -5.01
CA GLY A 39 14.23 2.45 -6.18
C GLY A 39 14.79 1.04 -5.93
N ILE A 40 14.33 0.36 -4.89
CA ILE A 40 14.72 -1.02 -4.57
C ILE A 40 13.92 -2.03 -5.40
N VAL A 41 12.65 -1.72 -5.71
CA VAL A 41 11.75 -2.57 -6.49
C VAL A 41 11.13 -1.77 -7.63
N GLY A 42 11.06 -2.35 -8.83
CA GLY A 42 10.48 -1.68 -10.01
C GLY A 42 11.35 -0.55 -10.56
N GLN A 43 10.73 0.39 -11.28
CA GLN A 43 11.41 1.51 -11.97
C GLN A 43 11.22 2.86 -11.25
N GLY A 44 10.67 2.84 -10.04
CA GLY A 44 10.42 4.05 -9.26
C GLY A 44 11.69 4.66 -8.68
N SER A 45 11.60 5.92 -8.23
CA SER A 45 12.65 6.58 -7.45
C SER A 45 12.05 7.65 -6.56
N MET A 46 12.76 8.02 -5.49
CA MET A 46 12.29 9.05 -4.57
C MET A 46 12.21 10.40 -5.29
N ALA A 47 13.22 10.73 -6.10
CA ALA A 47 13.23 11.94 -6.89
C ALA A 47 12.07 12.00 -7.90
N GLY A 48 11.75 10.88 -8.55
CA GLY A 48 10.62 10.79 -9.47
C GLY A 48 9.27 10.97 -8.76
N PHE A 49 9.08 10.30 -7.62
CA PHE A 49 7.86 10.44 -6.83
C PHE A 49 7.68 11.86 -6.28
N GLU A 50 8.75 12.47 -5.77
CA GLU A 50 8.76 13.88 -5.37
C GLU A 50 8.40 14.82 -6.52
N GLY A 51 8.97 14.59 -7.72
CA GLY A 51 8.66 15.36 -8.92
C GLY A 51 7.19 15.25 -9.31
N TRP A 52 6.63 14.04 -9.23
CA TRP A 52 5.21 13.81 -9.47
C TRP A 52 4.32 14.55 -8.45
N LEU A 53 4.62 14.45 -7.15
CA LEU A 53 3.89 15.21 -6.12
C LEU A 53 3.97 16.73 -6.35
N LYS A 54 5.11 17.26 -6.81
CA LYS A 54 5.23 18.68 -7.20
C LYS A 54 4.32 19.02 -8.38
N SER A 55 4.23 18.16 -9.39
CA SER A 55 3.35 18.37 -10.56
C SER A 55 1.86 18.41 -10.17
N LEU A 56 1.49 17.73 -9.08
CA LEU A 56 0.15 17.78 -8.50
C LEU A 56 -0.11 19.05 -7.65
N GLY A 57 0.90 19.91 -7.48
CA GLY A 57 0.79 21.16 -6.71
C GLY A 57 0.87 20.97 -5.19
N LEU A 58 1.44 19.87 -4.70
CA LEU A 58 1.46 19.58 -3.27
C LEU A 58 2.54 20.40 -2.56
N PRO A 59 2.19 21.10 -1.45
CA PRO A 59 3.18 21.77 -0.64
C PRO A 59 4.08 20.74 0.05
N PHE A 60 5.37 21.08 0.23
CA PHE A 60 6.34 20.20 0.90
C PHE A 60 6.44 18.79 0.30
N ALA A 61 6.34 18.66 -1.03
CA ALA A 61 6.39 17.39 -1.76
C ALA A 61 7.53 16.46 -1.32
N ALA A 62 8.72 17.00 -1.04
CA ALA A 62 9.86 16.24 -0.53
C ALA A 62 9.59 15.58 0.84
N ALA A 63 8.98 16.31 1.77
CA ALA A 63 8.62 15.78 3.07
C ALA A 63 7.48 14.75 2.95
N GLN A 64 6.46 15.05 2.16
CA GLN A 64 5.33 14.15 1.93
C GLN A 64 5.74 12.86 1.24
N ALA A 65 6.68 12.90 0.28
CA ALA A 65 7.23 11.72 -0.37
C ALA A 65 7.89 10.77 0.63
N ARG A 66 8.72 11.32 1.52
CA ARG A 66 9.40 10.54 2.58
C ARG A 66 8.41 10.00 3.60
N MET A 67 7.42 10.80 4.01
CA MET A 67 6.36 10.36 4.92
C MET A 67 5.52 9.22 4.32
N ALA A 68 5.11 9.34 3.06
CA ALA A 68 4.35 8.29 2.38
C ALA A 68 5.17 6.99 2.30
N MET A 69 6.43 7.07 1.88
CA MET A 69 7.34 5.92 1.84
C MET A 69 7.49 5.27 3.22
N LEU A 70 7.76 6.05 4.27
CA LEU A 70 7.93 5.51 5.62
C LEU A 70 6.64 4.86 6.14
N CYS A 71 5.50 5.51 5.95
CA CYS A 71 4.20 4.98 6.37
C CYS A 71 3.86 3.67 5.68
N GLU A 72 4.11 3.56 4.36
CA GLU A 72 3.84 2.34 3.60
C GLU A 72 4.78 1.19 4.01
N VAL A 73 6.09 1.44 4.15
CA VAL A 73 7.05 0.40 4.54
C VAL A 73 6.81 -0.05 5.98
N VAL A 74 6.79 0.89 6.94
CA VAL A 74 6.63 0.56 8.36
C VAL A 74 5.23 0.00 8.61
N GLY A 75 4.19 0.63 8.05
CA GLY A 75 2.81 0.17 8.19
C GLY A 75 2.61 -1.23 7.61
N GLY A 76 3.16 -1.49 6.41
CA GLY A 76 3.14 -2.81 5.79
C GLY A 76 3.83 -3.89 6.63
N ILE A 77 5.03 -3.61 7.16
CA ILE A 77 5.76 -4.55 8.04
C ILE A 77 4.97 -4.85 9.31
N LEU A 78 4.43 -3.84 9.98
CA LEU A 78 3.61 -4.00 11.18
C LEU A 78 2.38 -4.90 10.92
N ILE A 79 1.71 -4.69 9.78
CA ILE A 79 0.58 -5.51 9.34
C ILE A 79 1.03 -6.97 9.11
N ILE A 80 2.12 -7.22 8.37
CA ILE A 80 2.63 -8.57 8.09
C ILE A 80 2.88 -9.32 9.39
N LEU A 81 3.65 -8.71 10.30
CA LEU A 81 4.06 -9.31 11.57
C LEU A 81 2.88 -9.50 12.54
N GLY A 82 1.74 -8.85 12.30
CA GLY A 82 0.63 -8.86 13.24
C GLY A 82 0.88 -7.99 14.48
N LEU A 83 1.87 -7.09 14.44
CA LEU A 83 2.25 -6.22 15.54
C LEU A 83 1.66 -4.83 15.35
N LEU A 84 0.97 -4.29 16.36
CA LEU A 84 0.35 -2.96 16.30
C LEU A 84 -0.43 -2.74 14.99
N THR A 85 -1.15 -3.78 14.52
CA THR A 85 -1.79 -3.80 13.20
C THR A 85 -2.73 -2.63 12.99
N ARG A 86 -3.43 -2.17 14.04
CA ARG A 86 -4.28 -0.98 14.00
C ARG A 86 -3.49 0.28 13.63
N VAL A 87 -2.32 0.47 14.23
CA VAL A 87 -1.44 1.61 13.94
C VAL A 87 -0.92 1.51 12.51
N GLY A 88 -0.38 0.35 12.12
CA GLY A 88 0.12 0.14 10.76
C GLY A 88 -0.97 0.36 9.69
N ALA A 89 -2.18 -0.15 9.94
CA ALA A 89 -3.33 0.06 9.06
C ALA A 89 -3.76 1.52 8.99
N THR A 90 -3.74 2.27 10.10
CA THR A 90 -4.05 3.71 10.07
C THR A 90 -3.02 4.51 9.26
N LEU A 91 -1.73 4.20 9.39
CA LEU A 91 -0.68 4.82 8.58
C LEU A 91 -0.93 4.59 7.08
N CYS A 92 -1.15 3.33 6.70
CA CYS A 92 -1.45 2.97 5.31
C CYS A 92 -2.76 3.61 4.82
N LEU A 93 -3.82 3.62 5.63
CA LEU A 93 -5.10 4.23 5.29
C LEU A 93 -4.95 5.72 4.96
N VAL A 94 -4.22 6.46 5.80
CA VAL A 94 -3.97 7.90 5.56
C VAL A 94 -3.24 8.11 4.24
N THR A 95 -2.22 7.29 3.92
CA THR A 95 -1.52 7.39 2.62
C THR A 95 -2.45 7.13 1.44
N MET A 96 -3.37 6.17 1.55
CA MET A 96 -4.33 5.84 0.49
C MET A 96 -5.42 6.89 0.32
N ILE A 97 -5.86 7.55 1.41
CA ILE A 97 -6.79 8.69 1.31
C ILE A 97 -6.16 9.81 0.49
N VAL A 98 -4.90 10.17 0.77
CA VAL A 98 -4.18 11.19 0.01
C VAL A 98 -4.00 10.76 -1.45
N ALA A 99 -3.59 9.51 -1.68
CA ALA A 99 -3.43 8.97 -3.03
C ALA A 99 -4.74 9.00 -3.83
N GLY A 100 -5.86 8.60 -3.24
CA GLY A 100 -7.17 8.58 -3.89
C GLY A 100 -7.72 9.98 -4.19
N LEU A 101 -7.62 10.92 -3.24
CA LEU A 101 -8.16 12.27 -3.42
C LEU A 101 -7.32 13.14 -4.35
N ILE A 102 -6.00 12.95 -4.33
CA ILE A 102 -5.05 13.83 -5.02
C ILE A 102 -4.36 13.11 -6.17
N GLY A 103 -3.73 11.98 -5.88
CA GLY A 103 -2.93 11.23 -6.87
C GLY A 103 -3.76 10.75 -8.06
N HIS A 104 -5.01 10.36 -7.81
CA HIS A 104 -5.96 9.89 -8.83
C HIS A 104 -6.88 11.00 -9.36
N LYS A 105 -6.66 12.27 -8.99
CA LYS A 105 -7.54 13.35 -9.46
C LYS A 105 -7.48 13.45 -10.99
N GLY A 106 -8.62 13.23 -11.65
CA GLY A 106 -8.72 13.21 -13.11
C GLY A 106 -8.21 11.93 -13.78
N GLY A 107 -7.68 10.97 -13.00
CA GLY A 107 -7.34 9.61 -13.43
C GLY A 107 -8.39 8.60 -12.98
N GLY A 108 -8.56 7.52 -13.73
CA GLY A 108 -9.42 6.40 -13.31
C GLY A 108 -8.76 5.55 -12.22
N TYR A 109 -9.20 4.29 -12.13
CA TYR A 109 -8.52 3.30 -11.27
C TYR A 109 -7.05 3.08 -11.67
N LEU A 110 -6.75 3.18 -12.96
CA LEU A 110 -5.40 3.07 -13.51
C LEU A 110 -4.86 4.45 -13.88
N ILE A 111 -3.76 4.86 -13.25
CA ILE A 111 -2.94 5.97 -13.72
C ILE A 111 -1.87 5.36 -14.63
N THR A 112 -2.00 5.54 -15.94
CA THR A 112 -0.96 5.13 -16.90
C THR A 112 0.01 6.27 -17.15
N ASN A 113 1.29 5.95 -17.42
CA ASN A 113 2.34 6.93 -17.74
C ASN A 113 2.17 7.57 -19.14
N THR A 114 0.94 7.76 -19.61
CA THR A 114 0.60 8.38 -20.90
C THR A 114 -0.40 9.52 -20.64
N PRO A 115 0.08 10.73 -20.33
CA PRO A 115 -0.79 11.90 -20.26
C PRO A 115 -1.32 12.22 -21.68
N PRO A 116 -2.58 12.69 -21.84
CA PRO A 116 -3.02 13.38 -23.05
C PRO A 116 -2.27 14.70 -23.23
#